data_AF-A0A2S7ZS36-F1
#
_entry.id   AF-A0A2S7ZS36-F1
#
_cell.length_a   1.000
_cell.length_b   1.000
_cell.length_c   1.000
_cell.angle_alpha   90.00
_cell.angle_beta   90.00
_cell.angle_gamma   90.00
#
_symmetry.space_group_name_H-M   'P 1'
#
loop_
_entity.id
_entity.type
_entity.pdbx_description
1 polymer ?
#
loop_
_entity_poly.entity_id
_entity_poly.type
_entity_poly.pdbx_seq_one_letter_code
_entity_poly.pdbx_strand_id
1 'polypeptide(L)' 'MKLDDVMTTQEAAERWNVTADSLKQNCRGRVKNGFLEGEFRKSGKMWLVTRQGMERLYGKEIKSL' A
#
# COMPACT_ATOMS: atom_id res chain seq x y z
N MET A 1 0.27 12.60 -10.26
CA MET A 1 1.01 11.56 -9.52
C MET A 1 2.46 12.01 -9.41
N LYS A 2 2.96 12.10 -8.19
CA LYS A 2 4.37 12.37 -7.87
C LYS A 2 5.04 11.08 -7.38
N LEU A 3 6.37 11.07 -7.28
CA LEU A 3 7.09 9.92 -6.74
C LEU A 3 6.63 9.56 -5.32
N ASP A 4 6.34 10.57 -4.49
CA ASP A 4 5.84 10.40 -3.11
C ASP A 4 4.45 9.75 -3.01
N ASP A 5 3.73 9.63 -4.13
CA ASP A 5 2.45 8.91 -4.21
C ASP A 5 2.66 7.40 -4.39
N VAL A 6 3.89 6.92 -4.52
CA VAL A 6 4.24 5.50 -4.59
C VAL A 6 5.21 5.17 -3.49
N MET A 7 4.97 4.08 -2.79
CA MET A 7 5.83 3.65 -1.69
C MET A 7 5.87 2.13 -1.61
N THR A 8 6.90 1.61 -0.97
CA THR A 8 7.01 0.20 -0.61
C THR A 8 5.93 -0.18 0.40
N THR A 9 5.62 -1.48 0.49
CA THR A 9 4.73 -2.00 1.54
C THR A 9 5.26 -1.74 2.96
N GLN A 10 6.56 -1.50 3.14
CA GLN A 10 7.13 -1.15 4.45
C GLN A 10 6.84 0.31 4.80
N GLU A 11 7.11 1.24 3.90
CA GLU A 11 6.79 2.67 4.10
C GLU A 11 5.28 2.88 4.31
N ALA A 12 4.44 2.19 3.53
CA ALA A 12 2.99 2.24 3.72
C ALA A 12 2.54 1.66 5.07
N ALA A 13 3.19 0.59 5.54
CA ALA A 13 2.88 -0.02 6.83
C ALA A 13 3.12 0.95 8.00
N GLU A 14 4.24 1.68 7.96
CA GLU A 14 4.57 2.70 8.95
C GLU A 14 3.57 3.86 8.93
N ARG A 15 3.26 4.38 7.74
CA ARG A 15 2.36 5.54 7.55
C ARG A 15 0.89 5.28 7.94
N TRP A 16 0.42 4.04 7.77
CA TRP A 16 -0.97 3.64 8.10
C TRP A 16 -1.09 2.83 9.38
N ASN A 17 0.01 2.59 10.11
CA ASN A 17 0.05 1.76 11.31
C ASN A 17 -0.57 0.35 11.08
N VAL A 18 -0.20 -0.30 9.97
CA VAL A 18 -0.58 -1.67 9.62
C VAL A 18 0.66 -2.54 9.44
N THR A 19 0.51 -3.86 9.30
CA THR A 19 1.69 -4.72 9.08
C THR A 19 2.08 -4.77 7.60
N ALA A 20 3.37 -4.70 7.29
CA ALA A 20 3.85 -4.85 5.92
C ALA A 20 3.47 -6.21 5.31
N ASP A 21 3.35 -7.27 6.12
CA ASP A 21 2.89 -8.57 5.63
C ASP A 21 1.43 -8.53 5.15
N SER A 22 0.54 -7.86 5.88
CA SER A 22 -0.86 -7.72 5.45
C SER A 22 -0.98 -7.05 4.08
N LEU A 23 -0.20 -6.00 3.83
CA LEU A 23 -0.13 -5.32 2.53
C LEU A 23 0.46 -6.24 1.45
N LYS A 24 1.46 -7.06 1.79
CA LYS A 24 2.05 -8.07 0.88
C LYS A 24 1.10 -9.22 0.55
N GLN A 25 0.22 -9.63 1.47
CA GLN A 25 -0.83 -10.63 1.19
C GLN A 25 -1.90 -10.03 0.27
N ASN A 26 -2.23 -8.76 0.47
CA ASN A 26 -3.14 -8.00 -0.39
C ASN A 26 -2.60 -7.93 -1.84
N CYS A 27 -1.35 -7.52 -2.02
CA CYS A 27 -0.69 -7.50 -3.33
C CYS A 27 -0.58 -8.89 -4.01
N ARG A 28 -0.71 -9.99 -3.26
CA ARG A 28 -0.74 -11.36 -3.79
C ARG A 28 -2.13 -11.83 -4.19
N GLY A 29 -3.15 -10.96 -4.11
CA GLY A 29 -4.54 -11.30 -4.41
C GLY A 29 -5.19 -12.21 -3.38
N ARG A 30 -4.64 -12.29 -2.15
CA ARG A 30 -5.18 -13.17 -1.08
C ARG A 30 -6.24 -12.48 -0.22
N VAL A 31 -6.47 -11.19 -0.44
CA VAL A 31 -7.44 -10.38 0.31
C VAL A 31 -8.62 -10.07 -0.62
N LYS A 32 -9.83 -10.43 -0.20
CA LYS A 32 -11.05 -10.05 -0.91
C LYS A 32 -11.22 -8.53 -0.87
N ASN A 33 -11.52 -7.91 -2.01
CA ASN A 33 -11.62 -6.45 -2.17
C ASN A 33 -10.32 -5.70 -1.80
N GLY A 34 -9.17 -6.29 -2.14
CA GLY A 34 -7.85 -5.70 -1.94
C GLY A 34 -7.52 -4.55 -2.91
N PHE A 35 -6.23 -4.35 -3.17
CA PHE A 35 -5.75 -3.36 -4.15
C PHE A 35 -6.27 -3.71 -5.53
N LEU A 36 -6.65 -2.68 -6.28
CA LEU A 36 -7.08 -2.78 -7.67
C LEU A 36 -5.88 -2.76 -8.62
N GLU A 37 -6.12 -3.11 -9.88
CA GLU A 37 -5.13 -2.94 -10.93
C GLU A 37 -4.65 -1.47 -10.98
N GLY A 38 -3.34 -1.27 -11.07
CA GLY A 38 -2.71 0.06 -11.05
C GLY A 38 -2.45 0.64 -9.65
N GLU A 39 -3.03 0.08 -8.59
CA GLU A 39 -2.76 0.52 -7.22
C GLU A 39 -1.54 -0.16 -6.59
N PHE A 40 -1.04 -1.22 -7.20
CA PHE A 40 0.13 -1.94 -6.74
C PHE A 40 0.92 -2.54 -7.91
N ARG A 41 2.21 -2.78 -7.71
CA ARG A 41 3.04 -3.58 -8.62
C ARG A 41 4.21 -4.21 -7.92
N LYS A 42 4.74 -5.29 -8.51
CA LYS A 42 6.01 -5.87 -8.06
C LYS A 42 7.18 -5.15 -8.72
N SER A 43 8.20 -4.78 -7.94
CA SER A 43 9.43 -4.13 -8.38
C SER A 43 10.63 -4.90 -7.84
N GLY A 44 11.14 -5.85 -8.62
CA GLY A 44 12.15 -6.81 -8.15
C GLY A 44 11.64 -7.61 -6.95
N LYS A 45 12.33 -7.48 -5.80
CA LYS A 45 11.96 -8.15 -4.54
C LYS A 45 10.91 -7.38 -3.71
N MET A 46 10.59 -6.15 -4.09
CA MET A 46 9.68 -5.28 -3.35
C MET A 46 8.28 -5.24 -3.99
N TRP A 47 7.29 -4.96 -3.17
CA TRP A 47 5.96 -4.54 -3.61
C TRP A 47 5.84 -3.05 -3.43
N LEU A 48 5.31 -2.37 -4.43
CA LEU A 48 4.97 -0.96 -4.40
C LEU A 48 3.46 -0.83 -4.39
N VAL A 49 2.97 0.13 -3.62
CA VAL A 49 1.57 0.51 -3.52
C VAL A 49 1.44 2.01 -3.75
N THR A 50 0.31 2.43 -4.29
CA THR A 50 0.00 3.86 -4.42
C THR A 50 -0.62 4.38 -3.13
N ARG A 51 -0.36 5.65 -2.81
CA ARG A 51 -1.07 6.39 -1.77
C ARG A 51 -2.58 6.33 -1.99
N GLN A 52 -3.04 6.50 -3.23
CA GLN A 52 -4.46 6.42 -3.58
C GLN A 52 -5.08 5.06 -3.18
N GLY A 53 -4.40 3.95 -3.50
CA GLY A 53 -4.86 2.62 -3.13
C GLY A 53 -4.87 2.40 -1.62
N MET A 54 -3.83 2.90 -0.93
CA MET A 54 -3.79 2.90 0.54
C MET A 54 -4.96 3.69 1.12
N GLU A 55 -5.25 4.89 0.61
CA GLU A 55 -6.33 5.74 1.12
C GLU A 55 -7.72 5.14 0.87
N ARG A 56 -7.91 4.48 -0.27
CA ARG A 56 -9.17 3.78 -0.58
C ARG A 56 -9.44 2.61 0.38
N LEU A 57 -8.40 1.84 0.72
CA LEU A 57 -8.54 0.63 1.53
C LEU A 57 -8.47 0.88 3.04
N TYR A 58 -7.60 1.80 3.46
CA TYR A 58 -7.22 2.00 4.85
C TYR A 58 -7.57 3.41 5.37
N GLY A 59 -8.17 4.27 4.53
CA GLY A 59 -8.48 5.65 4.88
C GLY A 59 -7.30 6.60 4.73
N LYS A 60 -7.51 7.91 4.98
CA LYS A 60 -6.43 8.90 4.88
C LYS A 60 -5.27 8.54 5.83
N GLU A 61 -4.04 8.82 5.38
CA GLU A 61 -2.83 8.63 6.18
C GLU A 61 -3.00 9.26 7.57
N ILE A 62 -2.55 8.54 8.61
CA ILE A 62 -2.57 9.05 9.98
C ILE A 62 -1.53 10.18 10.03
N LYS A 63 -2.01 11.44 10.02
CA LYS A 63 -1.13 12.56 10.37
C LYS A 63 -0.78 12.39 11.83
N SER A 64 0.45 11.98 12.14
CA SER A 64 0.99 12.20 13.48
C SER A 64 0.93 13.71 13.72
N LEU A 65 0.12 14.13 14.70
CA LEU A 65 0.22 15.46 15.28
C LEU A 65 1.59 15.65 15.95
#